data_AF-A0A6G0ABX8-F1
#
_entry.id   AF-A0A6G0ABX8-F1
#
_cell.length_a   1.000
_cell.length_b   1.000
_cell.length_c   1.000
_cell.angle_alpha   90.00
_cell.angle_beta   90.00
_cell.angle_gamma   90.00
#
_symmetry.space_group_name_H-M   'P 1'
#
loop_
_entity.id
_entity.type
_entity.pdbx_description
1 polymer ?
#
loop_
_entity_poly.entity_id
_entity_poly.type
_entity_poly.pdbx_seq_one_letter_code
_entity_poly.pdbx_strand_id
1 'polypeptide(L)'
;MTTLPPPGTIEFPKTSLGKKVYSVVESFSEFIPVTNDKNRLGYCLFKYMNKEGDPPKITLRSAKIKVIGISIDELAQKIDAELKKITE
;
A
#
# COMPACT_ATOMS: atom_id res chain seq x y z
N MET A 1 24.94 -31.23 -15.79
CA MET A 1 24.29 -30.24 -14.90
C MET A 1 22.93 -29.89 -15.49
N THR A 2 21.89 -30.67 -15.19
CA THR A 2 20.51 -30.37 -15.61
C THR A 2 19.83 -29.61 -14.49
N THR A 3 19.67 -28.30 -14.67
CA THR A 3 18.96 -27.46 -13.71
C THR A 3 17.46 -27.68 -13.87
N LEU A 4 16.79 -28.05 -12.78
CA LEU A 4 15.32 -28.09 -12.70
C LEU A 4 14.73 -26.74 -13.14
N PRO A 5 13.55 -26.73 -13.78
CA PRO A 5 12.88 -25.49 -14.12
C PRO A 5 12.65 -24.66 -12.85
N PRO A 6 12.75 -23.33 -12.94
CA PRO A 6 12.52 -22.46 -11.80
C PRO A 6 11.13 -22.72 -11.21
N PRO A 7 10.99 -22.75 -9.88
CA PRO A 7 9.70 -22.95 -9.24
C PRO A 7 8.71 -21.90 -9.73
N GLY A 8 7.52 -22.35 -10.12
CA GLY A 8 6.47 -21.47 -10.62
C GLY A 8 6.13 -20.38 -9.61
N THR A 9 6.13 -19.13 -10.05
CA THR A 9 5.77 -18.00 -9.20
C THR A 9 4.29 -18.11 -8.84
N ILE A 10 3.99 -18.33 -7.57
CA ILE A 10 2.61 -18.30 -7.07
C ILE A 10 2.18 -16.83 -7.08
N GLU A 11 1.43 -16.44 -8.10
CA GLU A 11 0.81 -15.12 -8.13
C GLU A 11 -0.20 -15.02 -6.98
N PHE A 12 -0.07 -13.99 -6.14
CA PHE A 12 -1.06 -13.72 -5.10
C PHE A 12 -2.46 -13.61 -5.73
N PRO A 13 -3.47 -14.30 -5.16
CA PRO A 13 -4.83 -14.26 -5.68
C PRO A 13 -5.32 -12.81 -5.75
N LYS A 14 -5.89 -12.43 -6.89
CA LYS A 14 -6.32 -11.04 -7.19
C LYS A 14 -7.37 -10.50 -6.21
N THR A 15 -8.04 -11.40 -5.51
CA THR A 15 -9.05 -11.10 -4.48
C THR A 15 -8.45 -10.76 -3.12
N SER A 16 -7.15 -11.00 -2.90
CA SER A 16 -6.52 -10.73 -1.62
C SER A 16 -6.51 -9.23 -1.32
N LEU A 17 -6.91 -8.87 -0.10
CA LEU A 17 -6.95 -7.49 0.41
C LEU A 17 -5.64 -6.75 0.15
N GLY A 18 -4.51 -7.45 0.23
CA GLY A 18 -3.19 -6.90 -0.10
C GLY A 18 -3.13 -6.33 -1.51
N LYS A 19 -3.54 -7.07 -2.55
CA LYS A 19 -3.41 -6.60 -3.94
C LYS A 19 -4.27 -5.37 -4.22
N LYS A 20 -5.46 -5.30 -3.62
CA LYS A 20 -6.33 -4.11 -3.70
C LYS A 20 -5.68 -2.89 -3.05
N VAL A 21 -5.12 -3.07 -1.85
CA VAL A 21 -4.40 -2.01 -1.13
C VAL A 21 -3.17 -1.53 -1.89
N TYR A 22 -2.36 -2.43 -2.44
CA TYR A 22 -1.20 -2.04 -3.25
C TYR A 22 -1.60 -1.33 -4.54
N SER A 23 -2.71 -1.73 -5.18
CA SER A 23 -3.24 -1.02 -6.37
C SER A 23 -3.70 0.40 -6.05
N VAL A 24 -4.35 0.60 -4.89
CA VAL A 24 -4.71 1.92 -4.37
C VAL A 24 -3.47 2.80 -4.20
N VAL A 25 -2.42 2.27 -3.57
CA VAL A 25 -1.17 3.01 -3.37
C VAL A 25 -0.44 3.30 -4.69
N GLU A 26 -0.54 2.42 -5.68
CA GLU A 26 -0.04 2.66 -7.04
C GLU A 26 -0.77 3.81 -7.74
N SER A 27 -2.07 3.99 -7.54
CA SER A 27 -2.81 5.16 -8.04
C SER A 27 -2.27 6.48 -7.46
N PHE A 28 -1.73 6.45 -6.25
CA PHE A 28 -1.07 7.60 -5.61
C PHE A 28 0.42 7.73 -5.96
N SER A 29 0.89 7.00 -6.97
CA SER A 29 2.28 7.04 -7.43
C SER A 29 2.76 8.41 -7.87
N GLU A 30 1.84 9.29 -8.27
CA GLU A 30 2.12 10.68 -8.65
C GLU A 30 2.59 11.54 -7.47
N PHE A 31 2.13 11.22 -6.25
CA PHE A 31 2.44 12.00 -5.04
C PHE A 31 3.61 11.42 -4.24
N ILE A 32 3.89 10.13 -4.42
CA ILE A 32 4.98 9.42 -3.74
C ILE A 32 5.99 8.98 -4.79
N PRO A 33 7.06 9.73 -5.06
CA PRO A 33 8.04 9.34 -6.09
C PRO A 33 8.87 8.12 -5.68
N VAL A 34 8.98 7.85 -4.38
CA VAL A 34 9.84 6.78 -3.84
C VAL A 34 9.08 5.46 -3.77
N THR A 35 9.46 4.49 -4.60
CA THR A 35 8.84 3.15 -4.62
C THR A 35 8.92 2.44 -3.27
N ASN A 36 9.99 2.65 -2.50
CA ASN A 36 10.11 2.09 -1.15
C ASN A 36 9.06 2.64 -0.18
N ASP A 37 8.73 3.93 -0.29
CA ASP A 37 7.69 4.56 0.52
C ASP A 37 6.30 4.04 0.12
N LYS A 38 6.07 3.80 -1.18
CA LYS A 38 4.85 3.13 -1.67
C LYS A 38 4.69 1.75 -1.04
N ASN A 39 5.74 0.95 -1.07
CA ASN A 39 5.69 -0.41 -0.53
C ASN A 39 5.47 -0.41 0.99
N ARG A 40 6.13 0.51 1.72
CA ARG A 40 5.88 0.71 3.16
C ARG A 40 4.43 1.10 3.42
N LEU A 41 3.89 2.04 2.66
CA LEU A 41 2.54 2.52 2.81
C LEU A 41 1.54 1.38 2.53
N GLY A 42 1.69 0.66 1.41
CA GLY A 42 0.86 -0.49 1.07
C GLY A 42 0.89 -1.59 2.14
N TYR A 43 2.05 -1.89 2.70
CA TYR A 43 2.17 -2.88 3.79
C TYR A 43 1.48 -2.43 5.09
N CYS A 44 1.62 -1.16 5.46
CA CYS A 44 0.97 -0.63 6.66
C CYS A 44 -0.55 -0.54 6.52
N LEU A 45 -1.05 -0.17 5.34
CA LEU A 45 -2.48 -0.20 5.05
C LEU A 45 -3.04 -1.62 5.06
N PHE A 46 -2.27 -2.59 4.57
CA PHE A 46 -2.64 -3.99 4.65
C PHE A 46 -2.75 -4.46 6.11
N LYS A 47 -1.82 -4.06 6.98
CA LYS A 47 -1.92 -4.32 8.42
C LYS A 47 -3.13 -3.65 9.06
N TYR A 48 -3.43 -2.41 8.65
CA TYR A 48 -4.61 -1.69 9.13
C TYR A 48 -5.91 -2.44 8.76
N MET A 49 -6.03 -2.94 7.54
CA MET A 49 -7.16 -3.80 7.14
C MET A 49 -7.25 -5.10 7.95
N ASN A 50 -6.12 -5.66 8.38
CA ASN A 50 -6.08 -6.86 9.22
C ASN A 50 -6.29 -6.57 10.72
N LYS A 51 -6.62 -5.33 11.10
CA LYS A 51 -6.78 -4.86 12.50
C LYS A 51 -5.51 -4.94 13.35
N GLU A 52 -4.34 -5.08 12.72
CA GLU A 52 -3.02 -5.16 13.37
C GLU A 52 -2.17 -3.90 13.15
N GLY A 53 -2.74 -2.85 12.55
CA GLY A 53 -2.00 -1.67 12.11
C GLY A 53 -2.55 -0.35 12.63
N ASP A 54 -1.67 0.65 12.62
CA ASP A 54 -2.02 2.04 12.90
C ASP A 54 -2.75 2.69 11.71
N PRO A 55 -3.61 3.69 11.96
CA PRO A 55 -4.30 4.43 10.91
C PRO A 55 -3.33 5.10 9.92
N PRO A 56 -3.75 5.31 8.67
CA PRO A 56 -2.90 5.82 7.58
C PRO A 56 -2.19 7.13 7.94
N LYS A 57 -2.87 7.98 8.70
CA LYS A 57 -2.38 9.25 9.23
C LYS A 57 -1.14 9.10 10.11
N ILE A 58 -1.15 8.13 11.03
CA ILE A 58 -0.03 7.85 11.93
C ILE A 58 1.11 7.22 11.14
N THR A 59 0.78 6.33 10.20
CA THR A 59 1.78 5.69 9.35
C THR A 59 2.53 6.70 8.49
N LEU A 60 1.83 7.61 7.82
CA LEU A 60 2.44 8.64 6.99
C LEU A 60 3.37 9.56 7.80
N ARG A 61 2.96 9.89 9.04
CA ARG A 61 3.74 10.73 9.95
C ARG A 61 4.95 10.00 10.55
N SER A 62 4.80 8.71 10.88
CA SER A 62 5.85 7.85 11.45
C SER A 62 6.87 7.43 10.39
N ALA A 63 6.42 7.11 9.18
CA ALA A 63 7.25 6.62 8.10
C ALA A 63 8.06 7.72 7.39
N LYS A 64 7.86 9.00 7.74
CA LYS A 64 8.54 10.17 7.14
C LYS A 64 8.52 10.13 5.60
N ILE A 65 7.37 9.74 5.05
CA ILE A 65 7.22 9.55 3.61
C ILE A 65 7.39 10.89 2.91
N LYS A 66 8.24 10.91 1.87
CA LYS A 66 8.44 12.10 1.05
C LYS A 66 7.24 12.25 0.12
N VAL A 67 6.31 13.11 0.53
CA VAL A 67 5.15 13.48 -0.29
C VAL A 67 5.50 14.71 -1.12
N ILE A 68 5.15 14.68 -2.41
CA ILE A 68 5.31 15.82 -3.32
C ILE A 68 3.93 16.31 -3.74
N GLY A 69 3.67 17.62 -3.59
CA GLY A 69 2.48 18.28 -4.10
C GLY A 69 1.21 18.18 -3.27
N ILE A 70 1.17 17.37 -2.19
CA ILE A 70 0.02 17.21 -1.29
C ILE A 70 0.46 17.16 0.18
N SER A 71 -0.41 17.61 1.09
CA SER A 71 -0.21 17.48 2.54
C SER A 71 -0.36 16.02 3.01
N ILE A 72 0.44 15.63 4.02
CA ILE A 72 0.34 14.32 4.68
C ILE A 72 -1.11 14.03 5.14
N ASP A 73 -1.82 15.04 5.65
CA ASP A 73 -3.20 14.91 6.11
C ASP A 73 -4.19 14.68 4.95
N GLU A 74 -4.01 15.35 3.82
CA GLU A 74 -4.86 15.22 2.64
C GLU A 74 -4.69 13.87 1.96
N LEU A 75 -3.44 13.38 1.90
CA LEU A 75 -3.15 12.06 1.36
C LEU A 75 -3.72 10.96 2.26
N ALA A 76 -3.66 11.14 3.59
CA ALA A 76 -4.30 10.24 4.53
C ALA A 76 -5.82 10.17 4.31
N GLN A 77 -6.50 11.31 4.16
CA GLN A 77 -7.95 11.34 3.94
C GLN A 77 -8.38 10.67 2.63
N LYS A 78 -7.63 10.88 1.53
CA LYS A 78 -7.90 10.22 0.25
C LYS A 78 -7.73 8.70 0.35
N ILE A 79 -6.69 8.25 1.04
CA ILE A 79 -6.45 6.84 1.28
C ILE A 79 -7.53 6.23 2.16
N ASP A 80 -7.91 6.87 3.27
CA ASP A 80 -9.02 6.42 4.12
C ASP A 80 -10.34 6.30 3.33
N ALA A 81 -10.61 7.23 2.41
CA ALA A 81 -11.78 7.16 1.54
C ALA A 81 -11.71 5.97 0.56
N GLU A 82 -10.55 5.69 -0.03
CA GLU A 82 -10.37 4.52 -0.92
C GLU A 82 -10.37 3.18 -0.17
N LEU A 83 -9.83 3.13 1.05
CA LEU A 83 -9.89 1.95 1.91
C LEU A 83 -11.32 1.61 2.32
N LYS A 84 -12.14 2.62 2.61
CA LYS A 84 -13.57 2.43 2.90
C LYS A 84 -14.32 1.83 1.72
N LYS A 85 -14.03 2.25 0.49
CA LYS A 85 -14.59 1.65 -0.73
C LYS A 85 -14.22 0.18 -0.95
N ILE A 86 -13.15 -0.31 -0.33
CA ILE A 86 -12.77 -1.74 -0.40
C ILE A 86 -13.54 -2.57 0.65
N THR A 87 -14.08 -1.93 1.68
CA THR A 87 -14.81 -2.58 2.77
C THR A 87 -16.33 -2.59 2.55
N GLU A 88 -16.85 -1.77 1.62
CA GLU A 88 -18.24 -1.80 1.13
C GLU A 88 -18.50 -2.91 0.09
#